data_AF-A0A942NC68-F1
#
_entry.id   AF-A0A942NC68-F1
#
_cell.length_a   1.000
_cell.length_b   1.000
_cell.length_c   1.000
_cell.angle_alpha   90.00
_cell.angle_beta   90.00
_cell.angle_gamma   90.00
#
_symmetry.space_group_name_H-M   'P 1'
#
loop_
_entity.id
_entity.type
_entity.pdbx_description
1 polymer ?
#
loop_
_entity_poly.entity_id
_entity_poly.type
_entity_poly.pdbx_seq_one_letter_code
_entity_poly.pdbx_strand_id
1 'polypeptide(L)'
;MKKTVLSFLAFAFSISILIGQDVDYKNGLLKVDGNDYAKIEVKKTNFGLTKTFEVYNLTGTKIIIAAVATEFEQDKFDNSYLFYRLTFLTSNQVGIFKISALSQEKSFAKLIGKSGIIINDNTDDSKVKEFIARDGASPRIAVDYTTVPRNRAWPVSVVVGKNVEQDGKIIGNFVNKGEYNQMDHYEFTLPSGVVVARVSFTGGNNAQNMELFTAKDNIKRVVSIPQKENIIVADASIDKNQFTLKRIAKWLVDNSYL
;
A
#
# COMPACT_ATOMS: atom_id res chain seq x y z
N MET A 1 12.77 -32.41 -76.49
CA MET A 1 13.73 -31.94 -75.45
C MET A 1 12.98 -31.81 -74.14
N LYS A 2 13.49 -32.45 -73.07
CA LYS A 2 13.28 -32.20 -71.63
C LYS A 2 11.82 -32.14 -71.11
N LYS A 3 11.39 -32.77 -70.02
CA LYS A 3 11.94 -33.68 -68.99
C LYS A 3 10.85 -33.62 -67.88
N THR A 4 10.43 -34.77 -67.32
CA THR A 4 10.11 -35.00 -65.88
C THR A 4 9.03 -34.15 -65.16
N VAL A 5 8.24 -34.57 -64.17
CA VAL A 5 7.88 -35.81 -63.43
C VAL A 5 7.25 -35.31 -62.13
N LEU A 6 6.19 -35.97 -61.60
CA LEU A 6 5.78 -36.03 -60.17
C LEU A 6 5.52 -34.69 -59.44
N SER A 7 4.91 -34.58 -58.26
CA SER A 7 4.01 -35.36 -57.41
C SER A 7 3.71 -34.46 -56.22
N PHE A 8 2.54 -34.64 -55.61
CA PHE A 8 2.32 -34.62 -54.16
C PHE A 8 3.35 -33.94 -53.24
N LEU A 9 2.93 -32.85 -52.57
CA LEU A 9 3.30 -32.49 -51.18
C LEU A 9 2.26 -31.43 -50.74
N ALA A 10 1.13 -31.76 -50.13
CA ALA A 10 0.95 -32.30 -48.77
C ALA A 10 1.86 -31.63 -47.72
N PHE A 11 1.21 -30.96 -46.76
CA PHE A 11 1.68 -30.79 -45.38
C PHE A 11 2.92 -29.91 -45.13
N ALA A 12 2.67 -28.63 -44.89
CA ALA A 12 3.30 -27.93 -43.76
C ALA A 12 2.41 -26.74 -43.36
N PHE A 13 1.24 -27.05 -42.80
CA PHE A 13 0.70 -26.17 -41.76
C PHE A 13 1.76 -26.18 -40.66
N SER A 14 2.62 -25.17 -40.65
CA SER A 14 3.47 -24.86 -39.51
C SER A 14 2.54 -24.45 -38.37
N ILE A 15 2.05 -25.46 -37.66
CA ILE A 15 1.61 -25.35 -36.28
C ILE A 15 2.84 -24.85 -35.54
N SER A 16 2.98 -23.54 -35.42
CA SER A 16 3.79 -22.95 -34.37
C SER A 16 3.13 -23.38 -33.08
N ILE A 17 3.58 -24.51 -32.54
CA ILE A 17 3.31 -24.93 -31.17
C ILE A 17 3.82 -23.75 -30.36
N LEU A 18 2.90 -22.94 -29.85
CA LEU A 18 3.14 -22.07 -28.72
C LEU A 18 3.53 -22.99 -27.57
N ILE A 19 4.81 -23.35 -27.48
CA ILE A 19 5.38 -23.94 -26.29
C ILE A 19 5.31 -22.82 -25.27
N GLY A 20 4.24 -22.83 -24.47
CA GLY A 20 4.11 -21.92 -23.36
C GLY A 20 5.32 -22.11 -22.45
N GLN A 21 5.94 -21.00 -22.04
CA GLN A 21 7.08 -21.00 -21.14
C GLN A 21 6.80 -21.84 -19.90
N ASP A 22 7.64 -22.86 -19.67
CA ASP A 22 7.54 -23.76 -18.53
C ASP A 22 8.19 -23.10 -17.31
N VAL A 23 7.49 -23.09 -16.20
CA VAL A 23 7.95 -22.44 -14.97
C VAL A 23 7.81 -23.41 -13.81
N ASP A 24 8.95 -23.83 -13.27
CA ASP A 24 9.04 -24.69 -12.09
C ASP A 24 9.58 -23.91 -10.89
N TYR A 25 9.02 -24.20 -9.72
CA TYR A 25 9.42 -23.57 -8.47
C TYR A 25 9.48 -24.60 -7.35
N LYS A 26 10.68 -24.81 -6.82
CA LYS A 26 10.93 -25.77 -5.76
C LYS A 26 12.03 -25.28 -4.82
N ASN A 27 11.74 -25.32 -3.52
CA ASN A 27 12.70 -24.98 -2.45
C ASN A 27 13.39 -23.61 -2.65
N GLY A 28 12.64 -22.59 -3.06
CA GLY A 28 13.18 -21.25 -3.29
C GLY A 28 13.92 -21.08 -4.62
N LEU A 29 14.12 -22.12 -5.42
CA LEU A 29 14.71 -22.00 -6.76
C LEU A 29 13.61 -21.91 -7.81
N LEU A 30 13.65 -20.85 -8.63
CA LEU A 30 12.80 -20.65 -9.79
C LEU A 30 13.56 -21.10 -11.03
N LYS A 31 12.96 -22.01 -11.80
CA LYS A 31 13.45 -22.45 -13.11
C LYS A 31 12.49 -22.05 -14.21
N VAL A 32 13.04 -21.67 -15.35
CA VAL A 32 12.31 -21.29 -16.56
C VAL A 32 12.85 -22.10 -17.72
N ASP A 33 11.97 -22.85 -18.38
CA ASP A 33 12.32 -23.79 -19.45
C ASP A 33 13.47 -24.74 -19.06
N GLY A 34 13.44 -25.22 -17.81
CA GLY A 34 14.45 -26.10 -17.23
C GLY A 34 15.73 -25.43 -16.71
N ASN A 35 15.95 -24.15 -17.02
CA ASN A 35 17.14 -23.40 -16.61
C ASN A 35 16.93 -22.66 -15.30
N ASP A 36 17.96 -22.59 -14.46
CA ASP A 36 17.92 -21.78 -13.23
C ASP A 36 17.75 -20.30 -13.60
N TYR A 37 16.76 -19.66 -12.99
CA TYR A 37 16.34 -18.31 -13.35
C TYR A 37 16.57 -17.31 -12.22
N ALA A 38 16.10 -17.65 -11.01
CA ALA A 38 16.25 -16.80 -9.83
C ALA A 38 16.08 -17.59 -8.54
N LYS A 39 16.46 -16.99 -7.41
CA LYS A 39 16.15 -17.49 -6.07
C LYS A 39 15.07 -16.61 -5.44
N ILE A 40 14.10 -17.22 -4.78
CA ILE A 40 13.01 -16.55 -4.08
C ILE A 40 13.11 -16.91 -2.60
N GLU A 41 13.30 -15.90 -1.76
CA GLU A 41 13.15 -16.02 -0.33
C GLU A 41 11.73 -15.65 0.08
N VAL A 42 11.17 -16.42 1.00
CA VAL A 42 9.80 -16.25 1.49
C VAL A 42 9.84 -15.93 2.97
N LYS A 43 9.33 -14.76 3.34
CA LYS A 43 9.15 -14.38 4.75
C LYS A 43 7.67 -14.41 5.09
N LYS A 44 7.31 -15.24 6.06
CA LYS A 44 5.92 -15.37 6.54
C LYS A 44 5.59 -14.19 7.46
N THR A 45 4.44 -13.57 7.26
CA THR A 45 3.90 -12.47 8.06
C THR A 45 2.48 -12.78 8.51
N ASN A 46 1.98 -12.11 9.56
CA ASN A 46 0.63 -12.32 10.11
C ASN A 46 0.34 -13.81 10.41
N PHE A 47 1.18 -14.44 11.24
CA PHE A 47 1.06 -15.86 11.59
C PHE A 47 1.09 -16.82 10.37
N GLY A 48 1.63 -16.38 9.24
CA GLY A 48 1.73 -17.18 8.01
C GLY A 48 0.56 -17.05 7.04
N LEU A 49 -0.43 -16.20 7.35
CA LEU A 49 -1.56 -15.89 6.45
C LEU A 49 -1.12 -15.09 5.22
N THR A 50 -0.05 -14.32 5.37
CA THR A 50 0.53 -13.52 4.29
C THR A 50 2.02 -13.81 4.19
N LYS A 51 2.57 -13.56 3.00
CA LYS A 51 3.99 -13.76 2.74
C LYS A 51 4.53 -12.49 2.11
N THR A 52 5.79 -12.23 2.34
CA THR A 52 6.58 -11.27 1.57
C THR A 52 7.65 -12.05 0.84
N PHE A 53 7.98 -11.60 -0.37
CA PHE A 53 8.92 -12.28 -1.24
C PHE A 53 10.09 -11.37 -1.55
N GLU A 54 11.28 -11.93 -1.56
CA GLU A 54 12.47 -11.26 -2.06
C GLU A 54 13.06 -12.14 -3.16
N VAL A 55 13.26 -11.56 -4.34
CA VAL A 55 13.87 -12.25 -5.48
C VAL A 55 15.32 -11.83 -5.57
N TYR A 56 16.18 -12.82 -5.69
CA TYR A 56 17.61 -12.68 -5.87
C TYR A 56 17.99 -13.28 -7.23
N ASN A 57 18.92 -12.62 -7.91
CA ASN A 57 19.59 -13.24 -9.05
C ASN A 57 20.44 -14.44 -8.59
N LEU A 58 21.03 -15.18 -9.53
CA LEU A 58 21.78 -16.38 -9.19
C LEU A 58 23.06 -16.07 -8.39
N THR A 59 23.62 -14.87 -8.58
CA THR A 59 24.79 -14.35 -7.86
C THR A 59 24.49 -13.87 -6.42
N GLY A 60 23.21 -13.84 -6.01
CA GLY A 60 22.80 -13.50 -4.64
C GLY A 60 22.50 -12.02 -4.40
N THR A 61 22.40 -11.21 -5.46
CA THR A 61 21.95 -9.82 -5.37
C THR A 61 20.43 -9.75 -5.39
N LYS A 62 19.86 -9.01 -4.45
CA LYS A 62 18.41 -8.77 -4.39
C LYS A 62 18.00 -7.84 -5.53
N ILE A 63 16.99 -8.24 -6.28
CA ILE A 63 16.51 -7.51 -7.47
C ILE A 63 15.04 -7.14 -7.40
N ILE A 64 14.22 -7.86 -6.62
CA ILE A 64 12.78 -7.56 -6.45
C ILE A 64 12.37 -7.75 -4.99
N ILE A 65 11.52 -6.85 -4.49
CA ILE A 65 10.81 -6.98 -3.22
C ILE A 65 9.32 -7.01 -3.51
N ALA A 66 8.60 -8.00 -3.00
CA ALA A 66 7.15 -8.09 -3.11
C ALA A 66 6.49 -8.15 -1.72
N ALA A 67 5.57 -7.24 -1.44
CA ALA A 67 4.82 -7.19 -0.19
C ALA A 67 3.33 -7.00 -0.46
N VAL A 68 2.49 -7.53 0.42
CA VAL A 68 1.03 -7.33 0.35
C VAL A 68 0.73 -5.83 0.44
N ALA A 69 -0.12 -5.33 -0.46
CA ALA A 69 -0.57 -3.96 -0.50
C ALA A 69 -2.01 -3.87 0.03
N THR A 70 -2.16 -3.55 1.32
CA THR A 70 -3.44 -3.52 2.04
C THR A 70 -4.24 -2.23 1.82
N GLU A 71 -3.67 -1.25 1.13
CA GLU A 71 -4.26 0.06 0.83
C GLU A 71 -5.30 0.02 -0.29
N PHE A 72 -5.45 -1.09 -1.01
CA PHE A 72 -6.32 -1.23 -2.17
C PHE A 72 -7.65 -1.91 -1.84
N GLU A 73 -8.74 -1.50 -2.50
CA GLU A 73 -10.04 -2.15 -2.36
C GLU A 73 -9.95 -3.58 -2.91
N GLN A 74 -10.18 -4.53 -2.03
CA GLN A 74 -10.50 -5.89 -2.42
C GLN A 74 -12.01 -6.00 -2.58
N ASP A 75 -12.45 -6.58 -3.71
CA ASP A 75 -13.85 -6.94 -3.89
C ASP A 75 -14.27 -7.89 -2.76
N LYS A 76 -15.32 -7.53 -2.03
CA LYS A 76 -15.81 -8.28 -0.86
C LYS A 76 -16.27 -9.70 -1.23
N PHE A 77 -16.53 -9.95 -2.52
CA PHE A 77 -16.94 -11.24 -3.04
C PHE A 77 -15.82 -12.02 -3.73
N ASP A 78 -14.63 -11.42 -3.92
CA ASP A 78 -13.48 -12.07 -4.57
C ASP A 78 -12.25 -12.13 -3.66
N ASN A 79 -12.12 -13.27 -2.98
CA ASN A 79 -10.99 -13.60 -2.12
C ASN A 79 -9.94 -14.47 -2.84
N SER A 80 -9.97 -14.55 -4.18
CA SER A 80 -9.08 -15.44 -4.94
C SER A 80 -7.63 -14.94 -4.98
N TYR A 81 -7.40 -13.64 -4.79
CA TYR A 81 -6.07 -13.02 -4.83
C TYR A 81 -5.87 -12.00 -3.71
N LEU A 82 -4.63 -11.55 -3.56
CA LEU A 82 -4.23 -10.38 -2.79
C LEU A 82 -3.48 -9.43 -3.72
N PHE A 83 -3.61 -8.13 -3.49
CA PHE A 83 -2.74 -7.17 -4.15
C PHE A 83 -1.36 -7.19 -3.52
N TYR A 84 -0.33 -7.23 -4.35
CA TYR A 84 1.06 -7.13 -3.96
C TYR A 84 1.71 -5.96 -4.67
N ARG A 85 2.47 -5.18 -3.92
CA ARG A 85 3.40 -4.17 -4.44
C ARG A 85 4.74 -4.84 -4.71
N LEU A 86 5.15 -4.84 -5.96
CA LEU A 86 6.47 -5.30 -6.41
C LEU A 86 7.34 -4.09 -6.68
N THR A 87 8.48 -4.00 -5.99
CA THR A 87 9.53 -3.01 -6.22
C THR A 87 10.68 -3.69 -6.96
N PHE A 88 10.98 -3.21 -8.17
CA PHE A 88 12.09 -3.67 -9.01
C PHE A 88 13.30 -2.77 -8.72
N LEU A 89 14.27 -3.32 -7.98
CA LEU A 89 15.36 -2.53 -7.39
C LEU A 89 16.34 -1.99 -8.43
N THR A 90 16.68 -2.79 -9.44
CA THR A 90 17.61 -2.35 -10.49
C THR A 90 16.96 -1.30 -11.40
N SER A 91 15.67 -1.47 -11.72
CA SER A 91 14.94 -0.58 -12.63
C SER A 91 14.29 0.63 -11.96
N ASN A 92 14.36 0.73 -10.63
CA ASN A 92 13.68 1.75 -9.81
C ASN A 92 12.20 1.97 -10.19
N GLN A 93 11.49 0.86 -10.40
CA GLN A 93 10.07 0.85 -10.77
C GLN A 93 9.25 0.09 -9.74
N VAL A 94 7.98 0.45 -9.63
CA VAL A 94 7.01 -0.20 -8.74
C VAL A 94 5.75 -0.53 -9.51
N GLY A 95 5.27 -1.76 -9.36
CA GLY A 95 3.99 -2.20 -9.93
C GLY A 95 3.13 -2.89 -8.89
N ILE A 96 1.82 -2.89 -9.11
CA ILE A 96 0.85 -3.62 -8.28
C ILE A 96 0.39 -4.83 -9.06
N PHE A 97 0.35 -6.00 -8.42
CA PHE A 97 0.03 -7.27 -9.08
C PHE A 97 -0.93 -8.08 -8.23
N LYS A 98 -1.74 -8.92 -8.87
CA LYS A 98 -2.60 -9.90 -8.19
C LYS A 98 -1.82 -11.19 -7.97
N ILE A 99 -1.75 -11.65 -6.73
CA ILE A 99 -1.16 -12.95 -6.37
C ILE A 99 -2.23 -13.80 -5.71
N SER A 100 -2.38 -15.06 -6.15
CA SER A 100 -3.35 -16.01 -5.58
C SER A 100 -3.24 -16.08 -4.05
N ALA A 101 -4.37 -15.92 -3.35
CA ALA A 101 -4.41 -15.91 -1.89
C ALA A 101 -4.06 -17.28 -1.28
N LEU A 102 -4.49 -18.37 -1.93
CA LEU A 102 -4.30 -19.75 -1.45
C LEU A 102 -2.93 -20.34 -1.82
N SER A 103 -2.35 -19.91 -2.93
CA SER A 103 -1.11 -20.48 -3.50
C SER A 103 -0.06 -19.41 -3.77
N GLN A 104 0.10 -18.48 -2.82
CA GLN A 104 0.91 -17.26 -2.96
C GLN A 104 2.30 -17.50 -3.56
N GLU A 105 3.07 -18.45 -3.02
CA GLU A 105 4.44 -18.70 -3.49
C GLU A 105 4.48 -19.20 -4.94
N LYS A 106 3.67 -20.21 -5.27
CA LYS A 106 3.61 -20.77 -6.63
C LYS A 106 3.09 -19.74 -7.63
N SER A 107 2.08 -18.96 -7.23
CA SER A 107 1.51 -17.90 -8.05
C SER A 107 2.53 -16.78 -8.30
N PHE A 108 3.26 -16.36 -7.27
CA PHE A 108 4.32 -15.37 -7.39
C PHE A 108 5.47 -15.86 -8.27
N ALA A 109 5.96 -17.08 -8.02
CA ALA A 109 7.04 -17.68 -8.80
C ALA A 109 6.66 -17.80 -10.28
N LYS A 110 5.41 -18.21 -10.59
CA LYS A 110 4.89 -18.26 -11.95
C LYS A 110 4.80 -16.88 -12.60
N LEU A 111 4.36 -15.87 -11.86
CA LEU A 111 4.30 -14.48 -12.32
C LEU A 111 5.69 -13.97 -12.71
N ILE A 112 6.68 -14.15 -11.84
CA ILE A 112 8.07 -13.73 -12.11
C ILE A 112 8.70 -14.57 -13.22
N GLY A 113 8.54 -15.89 -13.23
CA GLY A 113 9.11 -16.76 -14.26
C GLY A 113 8.58 -16.46 -15.65
N LYS A 114 7.30 -16.07 -15.78
CA LYS A 114 6.69 -15.67 -17.05
C LYS A 114 6.94 -14.23 -17.48
N SER A 115 7.51 -13.42 -16.59
CA SER A 115 7.71 -12.00 -16.84
C SER A 115 8.80 -11.75 -17.89
N GLY A 116 9.82 -12.61 -17.96
CA GLY A 116 10.97 -12.45 -18.85
C GLY A 116 11.83 -11.22 -18.55
N ILE A 117 11.66 -10.61 -17.36
CA ILE A 117 12.29 -9.33 -16.99
C ILE A 117 13.73 -9.48 -16.51
N ILE A 118 14.13 -10.67 -16.03
CA ILE A 118 15.49 -10.93 -15.56
C ILE A 118 16.35 -11.33 -16.76
N ILE A 119 17.35 -10.52 -17.07
CA ILE A 119 18.35 -10.72 -18.13
C ILE A 119 19.72 -10.41 -17.55
N ASN A 120 20.71 -11.28 -17.77
CA ASN A 120 22.09 -11.07 -17.31
C ASN A 120 22.15 -10.65 -15.82
N ASP A 121 21.49 -11.43 -14.97
CA ASP A 121 21.43 -11.23 -13.51
C ASP A 121 20.76 -9.94 -13.02
N ASN A 122 20.13 -9.15 -13.89
CA ASN A 122 19.44 -7.90 -13.53
C ASN A 122 18.04 -7.82 -14.12
N THR A 123 17.21 -6.89 -13.63
CA THR A 123 15.96 -6.55 -14.30
C THR A 123 16.21 -5.59 -15.46
N ASP A 124 15.61 -5.86 -16.61
CA ASP A 124 15.62 -4.96 -17.77
C ASP A 124 14.48 -3.94 -17.68
N ASP A 125 14.82 -2.64 -17.74
CA ASP A 125 13.86 -1.54 -17.52
C ASP A 125 12.70 -1.54 -18.52
N SER A 126 12.96 -1.87 -19.78
CA SER A 126 11.94 -1.85 -20.83
C SER A 126 10.97 -3.01 -20.63
N LYS A 127 11.51 -4.20 -20.35
CA LYS A 127 10.68 -5.37 -20.04
C LYS A 127 9.92 -5.23 -18.73
N VAL A 128 10.46 -4.57 -17.72
CA VAL A 128 9.72 -4.27 -16.48
C VAL A 128 8.53 -3.36 -16.77
N LYS A 129 8.69 -2.32 -17.61
CA LYS A 129 7.57 -1.45 -18.02
C LYS A 129 6.49 -2.23 -18.76
N GLU A 130 6.89 -3.04 -19.73
CA GLU A 130 5.97 -3.90 -20.49
C GLU A 130 5.25 -4.90 -19.58
N PHE A 131 5.98 -5.49 -18.63
CA PHE A 131 5.43 -6.43 -17.67
C PHE A 131 4.41 -5.78 -16.74
N ILE A 132 4.70 -4.60 -16.20
CA ILE A 132 3.75 -3.83 -15.38
C ILE A 132 2.51 -3.46 -16.22
N ALA A 133 2.70 -3.04 -17.48
CA ALA A 133 1.57 -2.70 -18.35
C ALA A 133 0.70 -3.92 -18.70
N ARG A 134 1.31 -5.11 -18.87
CA ARG A 134 0.63 -6.34 -19.28
C ARG A 134 -0.08 -7.04 -18.12
N ASP A 135 0.63 -7.27 -17.03
CA ASP A 135 0.19 -8.13 -15.92
C ASP A 135 -0.10 -7.33 -14.63
N GLY A 136 0.23 -6.03 -14.61
CA GLY A 136 -0.06 -5.15 -13.49
C GLY A 136 -1.55 -4.89 -13.31
N ALA A 137 -1.97 -4.77 -12.07
CA ALA A 137 -3.30 -4.36 -11.68
C ALA A 137 -3.32 -2.85 -11.38
N SER A 138 -4.45 -2.22 -11.69
CA SER A 138 -4.75 -0.83 -11.29
C SER A 138 -5.95 -0.80 -10.35
N PRO A 139 -5.83 -1.33 -9.12
CA PRO A 139 -6.94 -1.33 -8.18
C PRO A 139 -7.26 0.08 -7.68
N ARG A 140 -8.51 0.28 -7.28
CA ARG A 140 -8.92 1.49 -6.56
C ARG A 140 -8.29 1.45 -5.16
N ILE A 141 -7.77 2.58 -4.71
CA ILE A 141 -7.29 2.73 -3.34
C ILE A 141 -8.54 2.70 -2.44
N ALA A 142 -8.54 1.85 -1.42
CA ALA A 142 -9.67 1.71 -0.49
C ALA A 142 -9.97 2.97 0.29
N VAL A 143 -8.95 3.77 0.54
CA VAL A 143 -9.07 5.02 1.27
C VAL A 143 -7.98 5.97 0.78
N ASP A 144 -8.37 7.07 0.13
CA ASP A 144 -7.43 8.13 -0.24
C ASP A 144 -7.09 8.98 0.99
N TYR A 145 -5.90 8.77 1.53
CA TYR A 145 -5.33 9.55 2.65
C TYR A 145 -4.56 10.79 2.18
N THR A 146 -4.71 11.22 0.92
CA THR A 146 -4.05 12.42 0.41
C THR A 146 -4.54 13.64 1.17
N THR A 147 -3.65 14.23 1.97
CA THR A 147 -3.93 15.46 2.70
C THR A 147 -4.08 16.63 1.72
N VAL A 148 -4.96 17.57 2.03
CA VAL A 148 -5.10 18.79 1.22
C VAL A 148 -3.86 19.71 1.35
N PRO A 149 -3.56 20.53 0.32
CA PRO A 149 -2.48 21.50 0.40
C PRO A 149 -2.67 22.48 1.57
N ARG A 150 -1.63 22.66 2.38
CA ARG A 150 -1.65 23.49 3.59
C ARG A 150 -0.28 24.10 3.91
N ASN A 151 -0.27 25.22 4.62
CA ASN A 151 0.94 25.86 5.09
C ASN A 151 1.27 25.41 6.52
N ARG A 152 2.15 24.42 6.70
CA ARG A 152 2.51 23.87 8.03
C ARG A 152 3.01 24.89 9.05
N ALA A 153 3.53 26.04 8.62
CA ALA A 153 3.97 27.11 9.50
C ALA A 153 2.81 27.97 10.02
N TRP A 154 1.64 27.90 9.38
CA TRP A 154 0.46 28.66 9.78
C TRP A 154 -0.20 28.00 11.01
N PRO A 155 -0.74 28.78 11.97
CA PRO A 155 -1.47 28.23 13.11
C PRO A 155 -2.68 27.38 12.69
N VAL A 156 -2.93 26.31 13.44
CA VAL A 156 -4.13 25.46 13.28
C VAL A 156 -5.24 26.01 14.16
N SER A 157 -6.44 26.10 13.60
CA SER A 157 -7.66 26.50 14.29
C SER A 157 -8.69 25.38 14.27
N VAL A 158 -9.49 25.29 15.33
CA VAL A 158 -10.72 24.48 15.36
C VAL A 158 -11.89 25.44 15.51
N VAL A 159 -12.90 25.31 14.66
CA VAL A 159 -13.97 26.32 14.51
C VAL A 159 -15.36 25.70 14.67
N VAL A 160 -16.37 26.57 14.77
CA VAL A 160 -17.78 26.18 14.82
C VAL A 160 -18.11 25.31 13.59
N GLY A 161 -18.86 24.23 13.81
CA GLY A 161 -19.08 23.18 12.79
C GLY A 161 -18.06 22.04 12.85
N LYS A 162 -17.14 22.06 13.82
CA LYS A 162 -16.15 21.01 14.09
C LYS A 162 -15.14 20.80 12.96
N ASN A 163 -14.80 21.89 12.28
CA ASN A 163 -13.78 21.92 11.23
C ASN A 163 -12.41 22.23 11.84
N VAL A 164 -11.37 21.68 11.22
CA VAL A 164 -9.97 22.04 11.44
C VAL A 164 -9.54 22.91 10.26
N GLU A 165 -9.09 24.12 10.55
CA GLU A 165 -8.74 25.11 9.54
C GLU A 165 -7.29 25.58 9.65
N GLN A 166 -6.71 25.87 8.49
CA GLN A 166 -5.40 26.48 8.36
C GLN A 166 -5.43 27.41 7.15
N ASP A 167 -5.03 28.67 7.34
CA ASP A 167 -5.01 29.69 6.27
C ASP A 167 -6.37 29.82 5.53
N GLY A 168 -7.47 29.84 6.30
CA GLY A 168 -8.83 29.95 5.76
C GLY A 168 -9.33 28.73 4.98
N LYS A 169 -8.61 27.60 5.02
CA LYS A 169 -8.99 26.35 4.35
C LYS A 169 -9.31 25.27 5.37
N ILE A 170 -10.36 24.50 5.10
CA ILE A 170 -10.69 23.30 5.87
C ILE A 170 -9.69 22.21 5.48
N ILE A 171 -8.89 21.77 6.44
CA ILE A 171 -7.89 20.70 6.28
C ILE A 171 -8.35 19.38 6.90
N GLY A 172 -9.45 19.41 7.65
CA GLY A 172 -10.11 18.23 8.19
C GLY A 172 -11.28 18.59 9.09
N ASN A 173 -11.85 17.58 9.73
CA ASN A 173 -12.95 17.73 10.67
C ASN A 173 -12.70 16.82 11.87
N PHE A 174 -13.41 17.07 12.96
CA PHE A 174 -13.41 16.19 14.12
C PHE A 174 -14.83 15.86 14.58
N VAL A 175 -15.00 14.67 15.13
CA VAL A 175 -16.29 14.18 15.65
C VAL A 175 -16.08 13.67 17.06
N ASN A 176 -16.86 14.19 18.00
CA ASN A 176 -16.96 13.67 19.36
C ASN A 176 -17.72 12.33 19.34
N LYS A 177 -17.13 11.28 19.87
CA LYS A 177 -17.70 9.92 19.94
C LYS A 177 -18.25 9.56 21.32
N GLY A 178 -18.24 10.50 22.25
CA GLY A 178 -18.68 10.31 23.62
C GLY A 178 -17.55 10.01 24.58
N GLU A 179 -17.94 9.68 25.80
CA GLU A 179 -17.04 9.42 26.92
C GLU A 179 -17.19 7.95 27.34
N TYR A 180 -16.08 7.22 27.38
CA TYR A 180 -16.04 5.83 27.83
C TYR A 180 -14.77 5.61 28.64
N ASN A 181 -14.89 4.88 29.75
CA ASN A 181 -13.79 4.63 30.68
C ASN A 181 -13.09 5.93 31.15
N GLN A 182 -13.88 6.98 31.45
CA GLN A 182 -13.40 8.30 31.89
C GLN A 182 -12.49 9.03 30.89
N MET A 183 -12.48 8.59 29.63
CA MET A 183 -11.76 9.23 28.53
C MET A 183 -12.76 9.81 27.54
N ASP A 184 -12.51 11.02 27.05
CA ASP A 184 -13.21 11.56 25.90
C ASP A 184 -12.65 10.96 24.61
N HIS A 185 -13.51 10.55 23.68
CA HIS A 185 -13.12 9.92 22.41
C HIS A 185 -13.47 10.81 21.21
N TYR A 186 -12.55 10.92 20.26
CA TYR A 186 -12.75 11.68 19.02
C TYR A 186 -12.22 10.94 17.80
N GLU A 187 -12.84 11.19 16.65
CA GLU A 187 -12.30 10.84 15.33
C GLU A 187 -11.94 12.11 14.56
N PHE A 188 -10.81 12.08 13.86
CA PHE A 188 -10.40 13.11 12.92
C PHE A 188 -10.52 12.59 11.49
N THR A 189 -11.09 13.39 10.60
CA THR A 189 -11.28 13.06 9.19
C THR A 189 -10.63 14.09 8.27
N LEU A 190 -10.22 13.66 7.07
CA LEU A 190 -9.97 14.56 5.95
C LEU A 190 -11.28 15.21 5.49
N PRO A 191 -11.21 16.31 4.71
CA PRO A 191 -12.40 16.92 4.11
C PRO A 191 -13.18 15.96 3.20
N SER A 192 -12.53 14.90 2.70
CA SER A 192 -13.16 13.81 1.96
C SER A 192 -14.04 12.89 2.81
N GLY A 193 -14.02 13.03 4.15
CA GLY A 193 -14.73 12.15 5.10
C GLY A 193 -13.92 10.94 5.55
N VAL A 194 -12.70 10.76 5.05
CA VAL A 194 -11.80 9.67 5.42
C VAL A 194 -11.29 9.84 6.86
N VAL A 195 -11.48 8.85 7.73
CA VAL A 195 -10.94 8.85 9.10
C VAL A 195 -9.43 8.64 9.08
N VAL A 196 -8.66 9.61 9.56
CA VAL A 196 -7.20 9.55 9.63
C VAL A 196 -6.68 9.17 11.01
N ALA A 197 -7.40 9.54 12.05
CA ALA A 197 -7.01 9.26 13.43
C ALA A 197 -8.21 9.05 14.34
N ARG A 198 -8.04 8.17 15.34
CA ARG A 198 -8.91 8.07 16.51
C ARG A 198 -8.09 8.42 17.74
N VAL A 199 -8.63 9.28 18.58
CA VAL A 199 -7.94 9.74 19.79
C VAL A 199 -8.82 9.58 21.01
N SER A 200 -8.17 9.29 22.14
CA SER A 200 -8.80 9.38 23.45
C SER A 200 -7.87 10.02 24.46
N PHE A 201 -8.42 10.79 25.39
CA PHE A 201 -7.63 11.47 26.42
C PHE A 201 -8.45 11.75 27.68
N THR A 202 -7.75 12.04 28.77
CA THR A 202 -8.32 12.50 30.05
C THR A 202 -7.86 13.93 30.36
N GLY A 203 -8.61 14.64 31.20
CA GLY A 203 -8.25 16.00 31.67
C GLY A 203 -8.80 17.15 30.84
N GLY A 204 -9.72 16.89 29.89
CA GLY A 204 -10.40 17.91 29.10
C GLY A 204 -9.43 18.83 28.37
N ASN A 205 -9.61 20.16 28.47
CA ASN A 205 -8.70 21.15 27.88
C ASN A 205 -7.27 21.13 28.44
N ASN A 206 -7.05 20.50 29.61
CA ASN A 206 -5.74 20.40 30.27
C ASN A 206 -5.01 19.08 29.94
N ALA A 207 -5.54 18.26 29.03
CA ALA A 207 -4.92 16.99 28.65
C ALA A 207 -3.48 17.18 28.17
N GLN A 208 -2.57 16.38 28.72
CA GLN A 208 -1.13 16.40 28.40
C GLN A 208 -0.69 15.22 27.53
N ASN A 209 -1.52 14.18 27.44
CA ASN A 209 -1.27 12.99 26.65
C ASN A 209 -2.57 12.55 25.97
N MET A 210 -2.44 11.86 24.85
CA MET A 210 -3.53 11.18 24.16
C MET A 210 -3.14 9.74 23.83
N GLU A 211 -4.09 8.82 23.89
CA GLU A 211 -4.01 7.58 23.11
C GLU A 211 -4.40 7.91 21.68
N LEU A 212 -3.52 7.59 20.73
CA LEU A 212 -3.71 7.86 19.32
C LEU A 212 -3.64 6.54 18.54
N PHE A 213 -4.65 6.31 17.71
CA PHE A 213 -4.61 5.36 16.61
C PHE A 213 -4.59 6.11 15.28
N THR A 214 -3.64 5.81 14.39
CA THR A 214 -3.57 6.40 13.04
C THR A 214 -3.94 5.37 11.99
N ALA A 215 -4.96 5.68 11.18
CA ALA A 215 -5.52 4.74 10.20
C ALA A 215 -4.54 4.42 9.06
N LYS A 216 -3.79 5.42 8.59
CA LYS A 216 -2.78 5.28 7.53
C LYS A 216 -1.69 4.25 7.88
N ASP A 217 -1.26 4.23 9.14
CA ASP A 217 -0.16 3.37 9.58
C ASP A 217 -0.63 2.13 10.35
N ASN A 218 -1.90 2.08 10.72
CA ASN A 218 -2.49 1.05 11.57
C ASN A 218 -1.75 0.83 12.90
N ILE A 219 -1.33 1.92 13.55
CA ILE A 219 -0.55 1.89 14.80
C ILE A 219 -1.33 2.60 15.92
N LYS A 220 -1.32 2.01 17.11
CA LYS A 220 -1.78 2.64 18.37
C LYS A 220 -0.57 3.01 19.24
N ARG A 221 -0.54 4.24 19.77
CA ARG A 221 0.53 4.75 20.65
C ARG A 221 0.00 5.82 21.59
N VAL A 222 0.72 6.05 22.70
CA VAL A 222 0.50 7.21 23.56
C VAL A 222 1.40 8.34 23.08
N VAL A 223 0.84 9.53 22.92
CA VAL A 223 1.53 10.72 22.42
C VAL A 223 1.37 11.87 23.40
N SER A 224 2.46 12.57 23.69
CA SER A 224 2.43 13.78 24.50
C SER A 224 1.96 14.98 23.67
N ILE A 225 1.02 15.74 24.23
CA ILE A 225 0.41 16.95 23.67
C ILE A 225 0.49 18.09 24.70
N PRO A 226 1.71 18.50 25.10
CA PRO A 226 1.90 19.38 26.25
C PRO A 226 1.19 20.71 26.07
N GLN A 227 0.56 21.19 27.13
CA GLN A 227 -0.08 22.49 27.12
C GLN A 227 0.97 23.60 27.09
N LYS A 228 0.89 24.46 26.06
CA LYS A 228 1.76 25.63 25.90
C LYS A 228 1.00 26.96 25.98
N GLU A 229 -0.32 26.90 26.02
CA GLU A 229 -1.22 28.04 25.92
C GLU A 229 -1.96 28.23 27.25
N ASN A 230 -2.18 29.49 27.66
CA ASN A 230 -3.10 29.79 28.76
C ASN A 230 -4.53 29.58 28.28
N ILE A 231 -5.27 28.70 28.96
CA ILE A 231 -6.68 28.42 28.67
C ILE A 231 -7.50 29.52 29.32
N ILE A 232 -8.08 30.40 28.50
CA ILE A 232 -8.86 31.54 29.01
C ILE A 232 -10.33 31.11 29.17
N VAL A 233 -11.04 30.88 28.06
CA VAL A 233 -12.41 30.33 28.05
C VAL A 233 -12.58 29.49 26.78
N ALA A 234 -13.09 28.27 26.92
CA ALA A 234 -13.43 27.43 25.76
C ALA A 234 -14.80 27.84 25.21
N ASP A 235 -14.90 27.93 23.89
CA ASP A 235 -16.17 28.15 23.22
C ASP A 235 -16.94 26.83 23.12
N ALA A 236 -17.96 26.69 23.97
CA ALA A 236 -18.80 25.51 24.01
C ALA A 236 -19.56 25.26 22.69
N SER A 237 -19.71 26.26 21.82
CA SER A 237 -20.32 26.10 20.49
C SER A 237 -19.40 25.33 19.52
N ILE A 238 -18.10 25.25 19.81
CA ILE A 238 -17.12 24.49 19.05
C ILE A 238 -17.03 23.07 19.63
N ASP A 239 -16.52 22.96 20.86
CA ASP A 239 -16.49 21.73 21.67
C ASP A 239 -15.98 22.06 23.08
N LYS A 240 -16.42 21.32 24.11
CA LYS A 240 -15.93 21.45 25.49
C LYS A 240 -14.40 21.30 25.61
N ASN A 241 -13.78 20.53 24.71
CA ASN A 241 -12.35 20.22 24.68
C ASN A 241 -11.57 20.96 23.57
N GLN A 242 -12.09 22.10 23.10
CA GLN A 242 -11.54 22.90 22.00
C GLN A 242 -10.00 23.04 22.02
N PHE A 243 -9.39 23.41 23.15
CA PHE A 243 -7.96 23.67 23.23
C PHE A 243 -7.13 22.40 23.09
N THR A 244 -7.60 21.29 23.65
CA THR A 244 -6.94 19.99 23.46
C THR A 244 -7.07 19.54 22.01
N LEU A 245 -8.26 19.67 21.40
CA LEU A 245 -8.48 19.31 20.00
C LEU A 245 -7.59 20.11 19.05
N LYS A 246 -7.36 21.40 19.32
CA LYS A 246 -6.40 22.24 18.59
C LYS A 246 -4.97 21.68 18.68
N ARG A 247 -4.51 21.26 19.87
CA ARG A 247 -3.17 20.66 20.06
C ARG A 247 -3.05 19.33 19.33
N ILE A 248 -4.08 18.50 19.38
CA ILE A 248 -4.13 17.21 18.65
C ILE A 248 -4.10 17.46 17.14
N ALA A 249 -4.91 18.38 16.62
CA ALA A 249 -4.94 18.73 15.21
C ALA A 249 -3.57 19.24 14.74
N LYS A 250 -2.90 20.11 15.52
CA LYS A 250 -1.53 20.56 15.23
C LYS A 250 -0.55 19.40 15.13
N TRP A 251 -0.62 18.44 16.06
CA TRP A 251 0.24 17.26 16.03
C TRP A 251 0.00 16.42 14.77
N LEU A 252 -1.28 16.22 14.37
CA LEU A 252 -1.63 15.50 13.15
C LEU A 252 -1.10 16.21 11.89
N VAL A 253 -1.14 17.55 11.85
CA VAL A 253 -0.57 18.36 10.77
C VAL A 253 0.94 18.20 10.67
N ASP A 254 1.63 18.30 11.81
CA ASP A 254 3.09 18.17 11.88
C ASP A 254 3.59 16.78 11.42
N ASN A 255 2.76 15.75 11.63
CA ASN A 255 3.07 14.37 11.29
C ASN A 255 2.42 13.90 9.97
N SER A 256 1.86 14.81 9.16
CA SER A 256 1.33 14.52 7.82
C SER A 256 0.08 13.63 7.78
N TYR A 257 -0.77 13.66 8.82
CA TYR A 257 -2.05 12.95 8.84
C TYR A 257 -3.25 13.84 8.49
N LEU A 258 -3.16 15.14 8.81
CA LEU A 258 -4.04 16.21 8.35
C LEU A 258 -3.21 17.20 7.56
#